data_AF-A0A542DJR8-F1
#
_entry.id   AF-A0A542DJR8-F1
#
_cell.length_a   1.000
_cell.length_b   1.000
_cell.length_c   1.000
_cell.angle_alpha   90.00
_cell.angle_beta   90.00
_cell.angle_gamma   90.00
#
_symmetry.space_group_name_H-M   'P 1'
#
loop_
_entity.id
_entity.type
_entity.pdbx_description
1 polymer ?
#
loop_
_entity_poly.entity_id
_entity_poly.type
_entity_poly.pdbx_seq_one_letter_code
_entity_poly.pdbx_strand_id
1 'polypeptide(L)'
;MTAGSDTSGGPAVSRAGNGRDPWRIGARVVLGLAAALTLLCVALVFAAIRNDRAITANLGTANARVEQVSFDRTIIRYETPDGVSHSPANGVLYPDGLAEGDLVWIEYDVTDPELARVAGRTWVLTLLPLGTTILFTWLVAGPLLWWLRSRRR
;
A
#
# COMPACT_ATOMS: atom_id res chain seq x y z
N MET A 1 -41.04 -65.45 -32.67
CA MET A 1 -40.93 -65.83 -31.23
C MET A 1 -39.49 -66.28 -31.03
N THR A 2 -38.58 -65.64 -30.29
CA THR A 2 -38.57 -64.61 -29.22
C THR A 2 -37.21 -63.90 -29.33
N ALA A 3 -37.10 -62.57 -29.48
CA ALA A 3 -37.08 -61.56 -28.42
C ALA A 3 -36.08 -61.85 -27.29
N GLY A 4 -35.12 -60.93 -27.07
CA GLY A 4 -34.36 -60.87 -25.81
C GLY A 4 -32.91 -60.41 -25.94
N SER A 5 -32.70 -59.13 -26.25
CA SER A 5 -31.44 -58.41 -26.02
C SER A 5 -31.36 -57.99 -24.55
N ASP A 6 -30.35 -58.46 -23.80
CA ASP A 6 -30.00 -57.94 -22.47
C ASP A 6 -28.52 -57.49 -22.48
N THR A 7 -28.27 -56.20 -22.71
CA THR A 7 -28.21 -55.10 -21.72
C THR A 7 -26.91 -55.10 -20.91
N SER A 8 -26.05 -54.19 -21.38
CA SER A 8 -24.91 -53.57 -20.73
C SER A 8 -25.16 -53.13 -19.28
N GLY A 9 -24.25 -53.49 -18.37
CA GLY A 9 -24.24 -53.01 -16.98
C GLY A 9 -22.82 -52.78 -16.47
N GLY A 10 -22.04 -51.92 -17.13
CA GLY A 10 -20.79 -51.43 -16.55
C GLY A 10 -21.10 -50.41 -15.45
N PRO A 11 -20.42 -50.44 -14.28
CA PRO A 11 -20.64 -49.45 -13.24
C PRO A 11 -20.25 -48.07 -13.78
N ALA A 12 -21.24 -47.18 -13.88
CA ALA A 12 -21.03 -45.77 -14.13
C ALA A 12 -20.20 -45.20 -12.98
N VAL A 13 -18.91 -45.04 -13.21
CA VAL A 13 -18.04 -44.25 -12.33
C VAL A 13 -18.54 -42.81 -12.42
N SER A 14 -19.42 -42.46 -11.48
CA SER A 14 -19.84 -41.09 -11.22
C SER A 14 -18.60 -40.31 -10.76
N ARG A 15 -17.88 -39.74 -11.73
CA ARG A 15 -16.96 -38.63 -11.48
C ARG A 15 -17.80 -37.49 -10.93
N ALA A 16 -17.94 -37.46 -9.60
CA ALA A 16 -18.39 -36.30 -8.87
C ALA A 16 -17.47 -35.16 -9.27
N GLY A 17 -17.93 -34.34 -10.23
CA GLY A 17 -17.25 -33.15 -10.64
C GLY A 17 -17.07 -32.31 -9.39
N ASN A 18 -15.83 -32.15 -8.95
CA ASN A 18 -15.44 -31.16 -7.95
C ASN A 18 -15.64 -29.78 -8.58
N GLY A 19 -16.92 -29.39 -8.73
CA GLY A 19 -17.38 -28.17 -9.37
C GLY A 19 -17.02 -27.00 -8.47
N ARG A 20 -15.79 -26.52 -8.61
CA ARG A 20 -15.39 -25.23 -8.09
C ARG A 20 -16.29 -24.19 -8.75
N ASP A 21 -17.36 -23.78 -8.05
CA ASP A 21 -18.23 -22.69 -8.46
C ASP A 21 -17.34 -21.45 -8.76
N PRO A 22 -17.15 -21.09 -10.03
CA PRO A 22 -16.18 -20.07 -10.42
C PRO A 22 -16.56 -18.71 -9.85
N TRP A 23 -17.85 -18.49 -9.57
CA TRP A 23 -18.37 -17.28 -8.95
C TRP A 23 -17.99 -17.17 -7.48
N ARG A 24 -17.95 -18.29 -6.75
CA ARG A 24 -17.44 -18.32 -5.36
C ARG A 24 -15.95 -18.04 -5.28
N ILE A 25 -15.17 -18.51 -6.26
CA ILE A 25 -13.75 -18.20 -6.32
C ILE A 25 -13.55 -16.72 -6.62
N GLY A 26 -14.23 -16.19 -7.64
CA GLY A 26 -14.15 -14.76 -8.00
C GLY A 26 -14.48 -13.85 -6.82
N ALA A 27 -15.56 -14.12 -6.07
CA ALA A 27 -15.92 -13.29 -4.92
C ALA A 27 -14.88 -13.35 -3.79
N ARG A 28 -14.25 -14.52 -3.54
CA ARG A 28 -13.17 -14.64 -2.56
C ARG A 28 -11.90 -13.92 -3.00
N VAL A 29 -11.56 -13.98 -4.28
CA VAL A 29 -10.40 -13.28 -4.85
C VAL A 29 -10.60 -11.77 -4.71
N VAL A 30 -11.74 -11.23 -5.13
CA VAL A 30 -12.04 -9.78 -5.00
C VAL A 30 -11.98 -9.33 -3.54
N LEU A 31 -12.61 -10.08 -2.63
CA LEU A 31 -12.58 -9.76 -1.20
C LEU A 31 -11.15 -9.83 -0.63
N GLY A 32 -10.39 -10.88 -0.98
CA GLY A 32 -9.02 -11.06 -0.54
C GLY A 32 -8.10 -9.94 -1.02
N LEU A 33 -8.22 -9.52 -2.29
CA LEU A 33 -7.46 -8.40 -2.84
C LEU A 33 -7.82 -7.07 -2.17
N ALA A 34 -9.11 -6.77 -2.00
CA ALA A 34 -9.54 -5.54 -1.33
C ALA A 34 -9.08 -5.50 0.14
N ALA A 35 -9.16 -6.62 0.84
CA ALA A 35 -8.67 -6.74 2.22
C ALA A 35 -7.14 -6.61 2.30
N ALA A 36 -6.40 -7.25 1.41
CA ALA A 36 -4.94 -7.15 1.36
C ALA A 36 -4.47 -5.72 1.05
N LEU A 37 -5.11 -5.03 0.08
CA LEU A 37 -4.84 -3.62 -0.22
C LEU A 37 -5.14 -2.71 0.98
N THR A 38 -6.26 -2.96 1.67
CA THR A 38 -6.60 -2.22 2.89
C THR A 38 -5.55 -2.43 3.98
N LEU A 39 -5.12 -3.68 4.19
CA LEU A 39 -4.08 -4.03 5.17
C LEU A 39 -2.74 -3.38 4.82
N LEU A 40 -2.36 -3.35 3.54
CA LEU A 40 -1.15 -2.66 3.08
C LEU A 40 -1.21 -1.16 3.38
N CYS A 41 -2.33 -0.50 3.07
CA CYS A 41 -2.50 0.92 3.36
C CYS A 41 -2.40 1.21 4.87
N VAL A 42 -3.02 0.38 5.71
CA VAL A 42 -2.93 0.50 7.17
C VAL A 42 -1.49 0.31 7.65
N ALA A 43 -0.77 -0.68 7.11
CA ALA A 43 0.63 -0.91 7.45
C ALA A 43 1.53 0.29 7.07
N LEU A 44 1.27 0.94 5.93
CA LEU A 44 1.97 2.16 5.52
C LEU A 44 1.72 3.33 6.48
N VAL A 45 0.50 3.50 6.99
CA VAL A 45 0.22 4.50 8.04
C VAL A 45 1.03 4.20 9.31
N PHE A 46 1.08 2.94 9.75
CA PHE A 46 1.89 2.56 10.90
C PHE A 46 3.40 2.81 10.68
N ALA A 47 3.91 2.56 9.47
CA ALA A 47 5.28 2.86 9.11
C ALA A 47 5.56 4.38 9.21
N ALA A 48 4.67 5.22 8.66
CA ALA A 48 4.79 6.67 8.75
C ALA A 48 4.75 7.17 10.20
N ILE A 49 3.86 6.64 11.03
CA ILE A 49 3.80 6.95 12.48
C ILE A 49 5.11 6.56 13.17
N ARG A 50 5.70 5.40 12.85
CA ARG A 50 6.96 4.96 13.42
C ARG A 50 8.10 5.91 13.06
N ASN A 51 8.20 6.30 11.79
CA ASN A 51 9.23 7.22 11.31
C ASN A 51 9.12 8.59 12.00
N ASP A 52 7.91 9.15 12.08
CA ASP A 52 7.67 10.41 12.77
C ASP A 52 8.02 10.35 14.26
N ARG A 53 7.74 9.22 14.91
CA ARG A 53 8.11 9.00 16.31
C ARG A 53 9.61 8.90 16.51
N ALA A 54 10.34 8.25 15.60
CA ALA A 54 11.80 8.17 15.66
C ALA A 54 12.43 9.57 15.58
N ILE A 55 12.04 10.36 14.56
CA ILE A 55 12.45 11.76 14.40
C ILE A 55 12.14 12.58 15.65
N THR A 56 10.92 12.46 16.18
CA THR A 56 10.50 13.27 17.34
C THR A 56 11.21 12.84 18.63
N ALA A 57 11.54 11.56 18.79
CA ALA A 57 12.23 11.04 19.96
C ALA A 57 13.72 11.45 20.00
N ASN A 58 14.34 11.59 18.82
CA ASN A 58 15.76 11.91 18.64
C ASN A 58 15.92 13.16 17.77
N LEU A 59 15.25 14.26 18.14
CA LEU A 59 15.06 15.39 17.25
C LEU A 59 16.34 16.19 17.00
N GLY A 60 16.73 16.28 15.74
CA GLY A 60 17.66 17.25 15.18
C GLY A 60 16.94 18.19 14.21
N THR A 61 17.48 19.39 14.00
CA THR A 61 16.94 20.37 13.06
C THR A 61 18.04 21.01 12.24
N ALA A 62 17.78 21.27 10.97
CA ALA A 62 18.76 21.88 10.06
C ALA A 62 18.07 22.62 8.90
N ASN A 63 18.81 23.52 8.25
CA ASN A 63 18.43 23.99 6.92
C ASN A 63 18.97 23.01 5.88
N ALA A 64 18.12 22.59 4.95
CA ALA A 64 18.48 21.72 3.86
C ALA A 64 18.26 22.41 2.51
N ARG A 65 19.15 22.17 1.55
CA ARG A 65 18.95 22.56 0.15
C ARG A 65 18.33 21.40 -0.62
N VAL A 66 17.30 21.68 -1.39
CA VAL A 66 16.69 20.71 -2.31
C VAL A 66 17.59 20.56 -3.53
N GLU A 67 18.14 19.36 -3.73
CA GLU A 67 19.03 19.08 -4.86
C GLU A 67 18.28 18.58 -6.09
N GLN A 68 17.28 17.72 -5.88
CA GLN A 68 16.54 17.09 -6.97
C GLN A 68 15.10 16.80 -6.55
N VAL A 69 14.14 17.06 -7.44
CA VAL A 69 12.73 16.69 -7.26
C VAL A 69 12.34 15.68 -8.34
N SER A 70 11.94 14.48 -7.91
CA SER A 70 11.43 13.42 -8.79
C SER A 70 9.99 13.09 -8.44
N PHE A 71 9.34 12.31 -9.29
CA PHE A 71 7.95 11.91 -9.07
C PHE A 71 7.75 11.09 -7.77
N ASP A 72 8.75 10.29 -7.39
CA ASP A 72 8.70 9.37 -6.27
C ASP A 72 9.39 9.88 -4.99
N ARG A 73 10.31 10.85 -5.11
CA ARG A 73 11.11 11.35 -3.99
C ARG A 73 11.71 12.73 -4.26
N THR A 74 12.10 13.42 -3.19
CA THR A 74 12.84 14.67 -3.24
C THR A 74 14.13 14.53 -2.44
N ILE A 75 15.28 14.75 -3.10
CA ILE A 75 16.60 14.66 -2.49
C ILE A 75 16.98 16.03 -1.92
N ILE A 76 17.45 16.03 -0.69
CA ILE A 76 17.94 17.20 0.01
C ILE A 76 19.37 16.97 0.47
N ARG A 77 20.15 18.05 0.60
CA ARG A 77 21.44 18.06 1.28
C ARG A 77 21.40 19.00 2.46
N TYR A 78 21.89 18.55 3.60
CA TYR A 78 22.04 19.36 4.80
C TYR A 78 23.31 19.02 5.55
N GLU A 79 23.68 19.86 6.51
CA GLU A 79 24.82 19.62 7.39
C GLU A 79 24.34 19.48 8.83
N THR A 80 24.90 18.50 9.54
CA THR A 80 24.67 18.28 10.97
C THR A 80 25.64 19.13 11.80
N PRO A 81 25.38 19.36 13.11
CA PRO A 81 26.21 20.25 13.95
C PRO A 81 27.68 19.87 14.09
N ASP A 82 28.03 18.62 13.80
CA ASP A 82 29.39 18.09 13.72
C ASP A 82 30.10 18.39 12.38
N GLY A 83 29.43 19.10 11.46
CA GLY A 83 29.96 19.52 10.17
C GLY A 83 29.88 18.45 9.09
N VAL A 84 29.16 17.34 9.34
CA VAL A 84 29.00 16.27 8.36
C VAL A 84 27.83 16.59 7.42
N SER A 85 28.06 16.44 6.11
CA SER A 85 27.01 16.63 5.11
C SER A 85 26.25 15.33 4.85
N HIS A 86 24.92 15.39 4.91
CA HIS A 86 24.01 14.27 4.70
C HIS A 86 23.10 14.51 3.50
N SER A 87 22.76 13.42 2.80
CA SER A 87 21.87 13.42 1.65
C SER A 87 21.04 12.12 1.64
N PRO A 88 19.87 12.10 2.30
CA PRO A 88 19.06 10.90 2.45
C PRO A 88 18.76 10.18 1.13
N ALA A 89 19.09 8.90 1.04
CA ALA A 89 18.94 8.13 -0.21
C ALA A 89 17.47 7.97 -0.64
N ASN A 90 16.56 7.83 0.34
CA ASN A 90 15.12 7.74 0.12
C ASN A 90 14.45 9.12 -0.08
N GLY A 91 15.22 10.20 0.06
CA GLY A 91 14.72 11.57 0.06
C GLY A 91 14.06 11.99 1.37
N VAL A 92 13.67 13.26 1.41
CA VAL A 92 12.99 13.86 2.57
C VAL A 92 11.53 13.42 2.63
N LEU A 93 11.04 13.10 3.82
CA LEU A 93 9.64 12.77 4.05
C LEU A 93 8.75 14.02 3.89
N TYR A 94 7.59 13.77 3.30
CA TYR A 94 6.54 14.75 3.05
C TYR A 94 7.02 15.95 2.22
N PRO A 95 7.55 15.75 0.99
CA PRO A 95 8.21 16.81 0.22
C PRO A 95 7.29 17.70 -0.62
N ASP A 96 5.97 17.58 -0.49
CA ASP A 96 5.01 18.26 -1.38
C ASP A 96 5.26 19.78 -1.49
N GLY A 97 5.23 20.29 -2.72
CA GLY A 97 5.38 21.72 -3.02
C GLY A 97 6.80 22.26 -2.96
N LEU A 98 7.82 21.41 -2.86
CA LEU A 98 9.23 21.81 -2.98
C LEU A 98 9.69 21.85 -4.44
N ALA A 99 10.58 22.78 -4.75
CA ALA A 99 11.28 22.89 -6.03
C ALA A 99 12.79 22.73 -5.85
N GLU A 100 13.48 22.35 -6.92
CA GLU A 100 14.94 22.27 -6.92
C GLU A 100 15.56 23.64 -6.62
N GLY A 101 16.58 23.65 -5.75
CA GLY A 101 17.25 24.87 -5.29
C GLY A 101 16.64 25.51 -4.04
N ASP A 102 15.45 25.10 -3.60
CA ASP A 102 14.80 25.62 -2.39
C ASP A 102 15.66 25.38 -1.14
N LEU A 103 15.59 26.32 -0.20
CA LEU A 103 16.14 26.16 1.14
C LEU A 103 14.97 25.90 2.11
N VAL A 104 14.95 24.71 2.71
CA VAL A 104 13.84 24.24 3.53
C VAL A 104 14.32 23.92 4.95
N TRP A 105 13.49 24.24 5.94
CA TRP A 105 13.72 23.83 7.32
C TRP A 105 13.28 22.38 7.51
N ILE A 106 14.16 21.55 8.06
CA ILE A 106 13.93 20.12 8.25
C ILE A 106 14.07 19.71 9.71
N GLU A 107 13.43 18.59 10.02
CA GLU A 107 13.62 17.81 11.24
C GLU A 107 14.17 16.43 10.86
N TYR A 108 15.14 15.93 11.60
CA TYR A 108 15.75 14.62 11.34
C TYR A 108 16.00 13.86 12.64
N ASP A 109 16.17 12.54 12.54
CA ASP A 109 16.60 11.71 13.67
C ASP A 109 18.13 11.80 13.83
N VAL A 110 18.63 12.31 14.96
CA VAL A 110 20.08 12.43 15.20
C VAL A 110 20.81 11.09 15.29
N THR A 111 20.08 9.99 15.56
CA THR A 111 20.62 8.63 15.59
C THR A 111 20.58 7.95 14.21
N ASP A 112 19.79 8.48 13.27
CA ASP A 112 19.67 8.05 11.88
C ASP A 112 19.43 9.25 10.94
N PRO A 113 20.49 9.94 10.50
CA PRO A 113 20.38 11.10 9.60
C PRO A 113 19.81 10.78 8.20
N GLU A 114 19.61 9.51 7.84
CA GLU A 114 18.88 9.18 6.61
C GLU A 114 17.37 9.41 6.77
N LEU A 115 16.88 9.59 8.00
CA LEU A 115 15.48 9.82 8.32
C LEU A 115 15.22 11.31 8.59
N ALA A 116 14.89 12.04 7.52
CA ALA A 116 14.56 13.46 7.58
C ALA A 116 13.14 13.74 7.05
N ARG A 117 12.48 14.74 7.63
CA ARG A 117 11.18 15.26 7.18
C ARG A 117 11.20 16.78 7.08
N VAL A 118 10.35 17.34 6.22
CA VAL A 118 10.10 18.79 6.23
C VAL A 118 9.49 19.18 7.58
N ALA A 119 10.03 20.22 8.22
CA ALA A 119 9.61 20.62 9.56
C ALA A 119 8.11 20.97 9.61
N GLY A 120 7.45 20.59 10.71
CA GLY A 120 6.00 20.77 10.88
C GLY A 120 5.10 19.87 10.03
N ARG A 121 5.65 19.04 9.14
CA ARG A 121 4.89 18.03 8.38
C ARG A 121 4.94 16.68 9.09
N THR A 122 3.84 15.93 9.00
CA THR A 122 3.68 14.68 9.74
C THR A 122 2.99 13.60 8.91
N TRP A 123 2.98 12.39 9.46
CA TRP A 123 2.29 11.21 8.94
C TRP A 123 0.81 11.46 8.56
N VAL A 124 0.18 12.49 9.13
CA VAL A 124 -1.20 12.89 8.79
C VAL A 124 -1.36 13.15 7.29
N LEU A 125 -0.32 13.65 6.60
CA LEU A 125 -0.34 13.86 5.16
C LEU A 125 -0.51 12.55 4.37
N THR A 126 -0.10 11.42 4.93
CA THR A 126 -0.30 10.09 4.29
C THR A 126 -1.75 9.60 4.35
N LEU A 127 -2.57 10.16 5.25
CA LEU A 127 -3.97 9.73 5.41
C LEU A 127 -4.81 10.04 4.18
N LEU A 128 -4.56 11.17 3.50
CA LEU A 128 -5.32 11.54 2.32
C LEU A 128 -5.12 10.54 1.16
N PRO A 129 -3.90 10.25 0.68
CA PRO A 129 -3.70 9.28 -0.39
C PRO A 129 -4.08 7.85 0.02
N LEU A 130 -3.74 7.41 1.23
CA LEU A 130 -4.02 6.04 1.68
C LEU A 130 -5.53 5.83 1.96
N GLY A 131 -6.17 6.80 2.59
CA GLY A 131 -7.61 6.77 2.86
C GLY A 131 -8.45 6.80 1.59
N THR A 132 -8.09 7.65 0.62
CA THR A 132 -8.77 7.67 -0.69
C THR A 132 -8.54 6.39 -1.46
N THR A 133 -7.34 5.81 -1.41
CA THR A 133 -7.06 4.49 -2.01
C THR A 133 -7.96 3.39 -1.44
N ILE A 134 -8.10 3.33 -0.11
CA ILE A 134 -9.02 2.39 0.55
C ILE A 134 -10.47 2.66 0.09
N LEU A 135 -10.90 3.93 0.09
CA LEU A 135 -12.24 4.32 -0.33
C LEU A 135 -12.56 3.83 -1.75
N PHE A 136 -11.71 4.15 -2.73
CA PHE A 136 -11.89 3.73 -4.12
C PHE A 136 -11.82 2.21 -4.27
N THR A 137 -10.95 1.54 -3.53
CA THR A 137 -10.86 0.07 -3.51
C THR A 137 -12.21 -0.56 -3.16
N TRP A 138 -12.87 -0.06 -2.11
CA TRP A 138 -14.18 -0.57 -1.68
C TRP A 138 -15.34 -0.08 -2.54
N LEU A 139 -15.22 1.12 -3.14
CA LEU A 139 -16.18 1.63 -4.13
C LEU A 139 -16.24 0.71 -5.36
N VAL A 140 -15.12 0.12 -5.77
CA VAL A 140 -15.08 -0.86 -6.87
C VAL A 140 -15.41 -2.27 -6.39
N ALA A 141 -14.80 -2.73 -5.29
CA ALA A 141 -14.96 -4.09 -4.80
C ALA A 141 -16.39 -4.37 -4.30
N GLY A 142 -17.06 -3.40 -3.67
CA GLY A 142 -18.42 -3.55 -3.15
C GLY A 142 -19.45 -3.92 -4.23
N PRO A 143 -19.62 -3.09 -5.28
CA PRO A 143 -20.51 -3.38 -6.41
C PRO A 143 -20.13 -4.68 -7.13
N LEU A 144 -18.84 -4.94 -7.30
CA LEU A 144 -18.37 -6.16 -7.94
C LEU A 144 -18.75 -7.40 -7.11
N LEU A 145 -18.54 -7.38 -5.79
CA LEU A 145 -18.97 -8.44 -4.89
C LEU A 145 -20.48 -8.63 -4.87
N TRP A 146 -21.25 -7.55 -4.96
CA TRP A 146 -22.71 -7.61 -5.08
C TRP A 146 -23.14 -8.28 -6.38
N TRP A 147 -22.55 -7.92 -7.52
CA TRP A 147 -22.85 -8.50 -8.82
C TRP A 147 -22.43 -9.97 -8.94
N LEU A 148 -21.27 -10.37 -8.41
CA LEU A 148 -20.87 -11.78 -8.36
C LEU A 148 -21.81 -12.58 -7.46
N ARG A 149 -22.31 -12.00 -6.37
CA ARG A 149 -23.26 -12.67 -5.46
C ARG A 149 -24.67 -12.77 -6.05
N SER A 150 -25.13 -11.77 -6.80
CA SER A 150 -26.47 -11.79 -7.40
C SER A 150 -26.61 -12.84 -8.49
N ARG A 151 -25.57 -13.07 -9.30
CA ARG A 151 -25.53 -14.15 -10.30
C ARG A 151 -25.44 -15.58 -9.73
N ARG A 152 -25.21 -15.71 -8.43
CA ARG A 152 -25.25 -16.99 -7.71
C ARG A 152 -26.66 -17.32 -7.21
N ARG A 153 -27.53 -16.31 -7.04
CA ARG A 153 -28.94 -16.50 -6.72
C ARG A 153 -29.71 -16.82 -7.99
#